data_AF-A0A2X1QJE9-F1
#
_entry.id   AF-A0A2X1QJE9-F1
#
_cell.length_a   1.000
_cell.length_b   1.000
_cell.length_c   1.000
_cell.angle_alpha   90.00
_cell.angle_beta   90.00
_cell.angle_gamma   90.00
#
_symmetry.space_group_name_H-M   'P 1'
#
loop_
_entity.id
_entity.type
_entity.pdbx_description
1 polymer ?
#
loop_
_entity_poly.entity_id
_entity_poly.type
_entity_poly.pdbx_seq_one_letter_code
_entity_poly.pdbx_strand_id
1 'polypeptide(L)'
;MGETRREAGCPPLLQLHKAGQAVDDGAISDDGLAFGTYLHGLFDSDAFTRALLNGLRQRKGLAPLDSALEYARYKTRQFDRLAEAMREHIAIDKIYAIMRQHQEPLC
;
A
#
# COMPACT_ATOMS: atom_id res chain seq x y z
N MET A 1 -15.44 -2.85 5.02
CA MET A 1 -14.83 -2.95 3.68
C MET A 1 -15.86 -3.53 2.74
N GLY A 2 -15.92 -3.07 1.48
CA GLY A 2 -16.79 -3.70 0.48
C GLY A 2 -16.22 -5.05 0.04
N GLU A 3 -17.09 -6.02 -0.20
CA GLU A 3 -16.74 -7.28 -0.85
C GLU A 3 -16.87 -7.10 -2.37
N THR A 4 -15.84 -7.50 -3.11
CA THR A 4 -15.91 -7.59 -4.58
C THR A 4 -15.65 -9.01 -5.01
N ARG A 5 -16.29 -9.42 -6.11
CA ARG A 5 -16.05 -10.71 -6.75
C ARG A 5 -15.47 -10.49 -8.13
N ARG A 6 -14.40 -11.21 -8.48
CA ARG A 6 -13.90 -11.24 -9.85
C ARG A 6 -14.92 -11.93 -10.75
N GLU A 7 -15.30 -11.26 -11.83
CA GLU A 7 -16.24 -11.81 -12.82
C GLU A 7 -15.59 -12.95 -13.62
N ALA A 8 -16.40 -13.89 -14.11
CA ALA A 8 -15.92 -15.00 -14.92
C ALA A 8 -15.28 -14.50 -16.22
N GLY A 9 -14.12 -15.06 -16.58
CA GLY A 9 -13.37 -14.66 -17.77
C GLY A 9 -12.34 -13.55 -17.54
N CYS A 10 -12.35 -12.86 -16.39
CA CYS A 10 -11.30 -11.91 -16.06
C CYS A 10 -10.12 -12.61 -15.38
N PRO A 11 -8.88 -12.50 -15.92
CA PRO A 11 -7.70 -13.11 -15.32
C PRO A 11 -7.33 -12.45 -13.98
N PRO A 12 -6.76 -13.22 -13.03
CA PRO A 12 -6.21 -12.65 -11.80
C PRO A 12 -5.02 -11.73 -12.10
N LEU A 13 -4.85 -10.69 -11.29
CA LEU A 13 -3.65 -9.84 -11.37
C LEU A 13 -2.45 -10.52 -10.70
N LEU A 14 -2.66 -11.08 -9.50
CA LEU A 14 -1.63 -11.63 -8.64
C LEU A 14 -2.02 -13.02 -8.14
N GLN A 15 -1.02 -13.82 -7.79
CA GLN A 15 -1.18 -15.01 -6.96
C GLN A 15 -0.45 -14.77 -5.63
N LEU A 16 -1.21 -14.74 -4.54
CA LEU A 16 -0.71 -14.50 -3.20
C LEU A 16 -0.52 -15.81 -2.45
N HIS A 17 0.53 -15.91 -1.65
CA HIS A 17 0.72 -17.06 -0.76
C HIS A 17 0.15 -16.72 0.63
N LYS A 18 -0.94 -17.39 1.02
CA LYS A 18 -1.60 -17.22 2.33
C LYS A 18 -1.68 -18.56 3.04
N ALA A 19 -1.09 -18.66 4.23
CA ALA A 19 -1.09 -19.88 5.05
C ALA A 19 -0.69 -21.16 4.29
N GLY A 20 0.32 -21.06 3.40
CA GLY A 20 0.81 -22.18 2.59
C GLY A 20 0.00 -22.49 1.33
N GLN A 21 -1.04 -21.71 1.02
CA GLN A 21 -1.86 -21.87 -0.17
C GLN A 21 -1.68 -20.70 -1.13
N ALA A 22 -1.69 -21.01 -2.43
CA ALA A 22 -1.77 -20.01 -3.49
C ALA A 22 -3.22 -19.54 -3.63
N VAL A 23 -3.44 -18.23 -3.54
CA VAL A 23 -4.75 -17.57 -3.63
C VAL A 23 -4.66 -16.46 -4.65
N ASP A 24 -5.48 -16.55 -5.69
CA ASP A 24 -5.60 -15.48 -6.67
C ASP A 24 -6.14 -14.19 -6.04
N ASP A 25 -5.56 -13.05 -6.43
CA ASP A 25 -6.01 -11.74 -6.01
C ASP A 25 -6.09 -10.76 -7.18
N GLY A 26 -7.09 -9.88 -7.11
CA GLY A 26 -7.29 -8.85 -8.10
C GLY A 26 -7.78 -9.36 -9.44
N ALA A 27 -7.81 -8.43 -10.40
CA ALA A 27 -8.30 -8.59 -11.76
C ALA A 27 -7.49 -7.69 -12.69
N ILE A 28 -7.27 -8.13 -13.93
CA ILE A 28 -6.60 -7.35 -14.97
C ILE A 28 -7.35 -7.49 -16.29
N SER A 29 -7.45 -6.40 -17.06
CA SER A 29 -7.98 -6.42 -18.43
C SER A 29 -7.03 -7.15 -19.37
N ASP A 30 -7.56 -7.70 -20.47
CA ASP A 30 -6.76 -8.47 -21.44
C ASP A 30 -5.62 -7.65 -22.07
N ASP A 31 -5.78 -6.33 -22.19
CA ASP A 31 -4.76 -5.40 -22.69
C ASP A 31 -3.74 -4.95 -21.62
N GLY A 32 -3.95 -5.37 -20.37
CA GLY A 32 -3.14 -5.04 -19.21
C GLY A 32 -3.17 -3.56 -18.80
N LEU A 33 -4.11 -2.77 -19.31
CA LEU A 33 -4.19 -1.33 -19.05
C LEU A 33 -5.03 -0.98 -17.82
N ALA A 34 -5.95 -1.85 -17.42
CA ALA A 34 -6.77 -1.69 -16.23
C ALA A 34 -6.57 -2.88 -15.30
N PHE A 35 -6.25 -2.62 -14.03
CA PHE A 35 -6.19 -3.66 -13.02
C PHE A 35 -6.57 -3.14 -11.65
N GLY A 36 -6.97 -4.06 -10.77
CA GLY A 36 -7.27 -3.78 -9.37
C GLY A 36 -6.88 -4.95 -8.48
N THR A 37 -6.56 -4.67 -7.22
CA THR A 37 -6.14 -5.66 -6.22
C THR A 37 -6.45 -5.16 -4.82
N TYR A 38 -6.74 -6.08 -3.90
CA TYR A 38 -6.89 -5.78 -2.47
C TYR A 38 -5.56 -5.82 -1.73
N LEU A 39 -4.46 -6.12 -2.43
CA LEU A 39 -3.12 -6.05 -1.87
C LEU A 39 -2.76 -4.60 -1.57
N HIS A 40 -2.87 -4.23 -0.29
CA HIS A 40 -2.42 -2.94 0.20
C HIS A 40 -0.90 -2.81 0.10
N GLY A 41 -0.42 -1.59 -0.14
CA GLY A 41 1.01 -1.28 -0.20
C GLY A 41 1.71 -1.76 -1.47
N LEU A 42 1.00 -2.28 -2.48
CA LEU A 42 1.63 -2.70 -3.75
C LEU A 42 2.48 -1.57 -4.38
N PHE A 43 1.99 -0.33 -4.33
CA PHE A 43 2.68 0.85 -4.85
C PHE A 43 3.76 1.41 -3.90
N ASP A 44 3.86 0.93 -2.66
CA ASP A 44 4.95 1.30 -1.75
C ASP A 44 6.27 0.59 -2.13
N SER A 45 6.20 -0.45 -2.97
CA SER A 45 7.39 -1.12 -3.53
C SER A 45 8.01 -0.29 -4.64
N ASP A 46 9.21 0.25 -4.40
CA ASP A 46 9.96 1.03 -5.38
C ASP A 46 10.20 0.25 -6.68
N ALA A 47 10.51 -1.05 -6.57
CA ALA A 47 10.74 -1.92 -7.71
C ALA A 47 9.48 -2.10 -8.57
N PHE A 48 8.34 -2.38 -7.93
CA PHE A 48 7.07 -2.55 -8.65
C PHE A 48 6.63 -1.24 -9.32
N THR A 49 6.59 -0.15 -8.56
CA THR A 49 6.16 1.17 -9.07
C THR A 49 7.09 1.64 -10.19
N ARG A 50 8.40 1.36 -10.10
CA ARG A 50 9.35 1.67 -11.17
C ARG A 50 9.09 0.86 -12.44
N ALA A 51 8.89 -0.46 -12.31
CA ALA A 51 8.60 -1.31 -13.44
C ALA A 51 7.30 -0.88 -14.14
N LEU A 52 6.24 -0.60 -13.38
CA LEU A 52 4.96 -0.11 -13.90
C LEU A 52 5.13 1.21 -14.67
N LEU A 53 5.78 2.20 -14.07
CA LEU A 53 5.99 3.50 -14.71
C LEU A 53 6.88 3.41 -15.95
N ASN A 54 7.94 2.59 -15.92
CA ASN A 54 8.79 2.39 -17.09
C ASN A 54 8.06 1.67 -18.23
N GLY A 55 7.16 0.72 -17.92
CA GLY A 55 6.28 0.13 -18.93
C GLY A 55 5.37 1.17 -19.59
N LEU A 56 4.77 2.08 -18.80
CA LEU A 56 3.96 3.18 -19.33
C LEU A 56 4.79 4.17 -20.16
N ARG A 57 6.03 4.46 -19.75
CA ARG A 57 6.96 5.33 -20.49
C ARG A 57 7.30 4.76 -21.86
N GLN A 58 7.67 3.48 -21.91
CA GLN A 58 8.00 2.79 -23.15
C GLN A 58 6.82 2.78 -24.13
N ARG A 59 5.59 2.53 -23.64
CA ARG A 59 4.37 2.63 -24.47
C ARG A 59 4.15 4.04 -25.05
N LYS A 60 4.65 5.08 -24.40
CA LYS A 60 4.61 6.48 -24.88
C LYS A 60 5.85 6.90 -25.69
N GLY A 61 6.76 5.98 -26.00
CA GLY A 61 8.02 6.29 -26.70
C GLY A 61 9.05 7.03 -25.84
N LEU A 62 8.90 7.00 -24.51
CA LEU A 62 9.84 7.63 -23.58
C LEU A 62 10.84 6.59 -23.07
N ALA A 63 12.12 6.99 -22.98
CA ALA A 63 13.16 6.15 -22.40
C ALA A 63 12.85 5.77 -20.94
N PRO A 64 13.17 4.55 -20.48
CA PRO A 64 13.02 4.19 -19.07
C PRO A 64 13.88 5.09 -18.19
N LEU A 65 13.48 5.24 -16.92
CA LEU A 65 14.26 5.91 -15.91
C LEU A 65 14.82 4.87 -14.95
N ASP A 66 16.10 5.00 -14.62
CA ASP A 66 16.65 4.36 -13.44
C ASP A 66 16.13 5.05 -12.18
N SER A 67 16.03 4.30 -11.09
CA SER A 67 15.57 4.89 -9.83
C SER A 67 16.48 4.55 -8.66
N ALA A 68 16.83 5.60 -7.94
CA ALA A 68 17.43 5.57 -6.62
C ALA A 68 16.47 6.14 -5.56
N LEU A 69 15.15 6.09 -5.80
CA LEU A 69 14.19 6.55 -4.79
C LEU A 69 13.97 5.41 -3.80
N GLU A 70 14.28 5.67 -2.53
CA GLU A 70 13.97 4.78 -1.41
C GLU A 70 12.70 5.28 -0.72
N TYR A 71 11.54 5.07 -1.35
CA TYR A 71 10.28 5.67 -0.90
C TYR A 71 9.93 5.22 0.52
N ALA A 72 10.16 3.96 0.85
CA ALA A 72 9.97 3.45 2.21
C ALA A 72 10.78 4.26 3.24
N ARG A 73 12.05 4.54 2.97
CA ARG A 73 12.88 5.37 3.85
C ARG A 73 12.39 6.80 3.93
N TYR A 74 11.97 7.38 2.80
CA TYR A 74 11.40 8.72 2.77
C TYR A 74 10.13 8.81 3.62
N LYS A 75 9.22 7.83 3.49
CA LYS A 75 7.96 7.72 4.23
C LYS A 75 8.22 7.60 5.75
N THR A 76 9.15 6.75 6.17
CA THR A 76 9.57 6.65 7.58
C THR A 76 10.04 7.99 8.13
N ARG A 77 10.90 8.72 7.39
CA ARG A 77 11.36 10.05 7.83
C ARG A 77 10.22 11.06 8.00
N GLN A 78 9.16 10.97 7.19
CA GLN A 78 8.00 11.85 7.35
C GLN A 78 7.17 11.47 8.60
N PHE A 79 7.05 10.18 8.91
CA PHE A 79 6.42 9.75 10.17
C PHE A 79 7.20 10.19 11.40
N ASP A 80 8.53 10.10 11.37
CA ASP A 80 9.37 10.56 12.47
C ASP A 80 9.19 12.07 12.71
N ARG A 81 9.16 12.87 11.64
CA ARG A 81 8.89 14.31 11.72
C ARG A 81 7.52 14.61 12.30
N LEU A 82 6.48 13.90 11.86
CA LEU A 82 5.14 14.07 12.39
C LEU A 82 5.08 13.70 13.88
N ALA A 83 5.68 12.58 14.26
CA ALA A 83 5.72 12.13 15.64
C ALA A 83 6.45 13.13 16.55
N GLU A 84 7.53 13.75 16.06
CA GLU A 84 8.25 14.80 16.80
C GLU A 84 7.39 16.04 17.00
N ALA A 85 6.75 16.55 15.94
CA ALA A 85 5.85 17.69 16.05
C ALA A 85 4.66 17.42 16.98
N MET A 86 4.16 16.17 16.99
CA MET A 86 3.12 15.76 17.94
C MET A 86 3.63 15.78 19.38
N ARG A 87 4.85 15.30 19.66
CA ARG A 87 5.43 15.36 21.01
C ARG A 87 5.66 16.79 21.49
N GLU A 88 6.02 17.70 20.59
CA GLU A 88 6.27 19.11 20.92
C GLU A 88 4.97 19.87 21.24
N HIS A 89 3.89 19.60 20.50
CA HIS A 89 2.68 20.43 20.55
C HIS A 89 1.48 19.76 21.22
N ILE A 90 1.54 18.46 21.51
CA ILE A 90 0.46 17.71 22.14
C ILE A 90 0.96 17.14 23.46
N ALA A 91 0.16 17.25 24.51
CA ALA A 91 0.41 16.59 25.79
C ALA A 91 0.17 15.06 25.68
N ILE A 92 1.03 14.38 24.93
CA ILE A 92 0.98 12.94 24.64
C ILE A 92 0.86 12.12 25.94
N ASP A 93 1.57 12.51 27.00
CA ASP A 93 1.50 11.84 28.30
C ASP A 93 0.10 11.88 28.92
N LYS A 94 -0.64 12.98 28.74
CA LYS A 94 -2.03 13.08 29.21
C LYS A 94 -2.94 12.18 28.40
N ILE A 95 -2.75 12.11 27.08
CA ILE A 95 -3.52 11.19 26.22
C ILE A 95 -3.29 9.74 26.68
N TYR A 96 -2.03 9.35 26.91
CA TYR A 96 -1.73 8.01 27.41
C TYR A 96 -2.28 7.75 28.81
N ALA A 97 -2.30 8.76 29.70
CA ALA A 97 -2.95 8.63 31.00
C ALA A 97 -4.45 8.35 30.85
N ILE A 98 -5.16 9.10 29.99
CA ILE A 98 -6.59 8.90 29.72
C ILE A 98 -6.85 7.51 29.12
N MET A 99 -6.07 7.10 28.11
CA MET A 99 -6.21 5.79 27.48
C MET A 99 -6.04 4.64 28.48
N ARG A 100 -5.12 4.76 29.44
CA ARG A 100 -4.90 3.74 30.49
C ARG A 100 -5.98 3.74 31.57
N GLN A 101 -6.58 4.89 31.84
CA GLN A 101 -7.67 5.04 32.82
C GLN A 101 -9.02 4.61 32.25
N HIS A 102 -9.13 4.50 30.92
CA HIS A 102 -10.34 4.05 30.27
C HIS A 102 -10.57 2.56 30.53
N GLN A 103 -11.70 2.23 31.17
CA GLN A 103 -12.25 0.90 31.21
C GLN A 103 -13.45 0.87 30.27
N GLU A 104 -13.37 0.05 29.22
CA GLU A 104 -14.54 -0.27 28.41
C GLU A 104 -15.54 -1.03 29.29
N PRO A 105 -16.79 -0.56 29.43
CA PRO A 105 -17.82 -1.35 30.08
C PRO A 105 -18.05 -2.61 29.24
N LEU A 106 -17.96 -3.77 29.89
CA LEU A 106 -18.34 -5.05 29.29
C LEU A 106 -19.84 -5.02 29.00
N CYS A 107 -20.20 -5.05 27.71
CA CYS A 107 -21.55 -5.32 27.24
C CYS A 107 -21.90 -6.79 27.45
#